data_AF-A0AAN5CL85-F1
#
_entry.id   AF-A0AAN5CL85-F1
#
_cell.length_a   1.000
_cell.length_b   1.000
_cell.length_c   1.000
_cell.angle_alpha   90.00
_cell.angle_beta   90.00
_cell.angle_gamma   90.00
#
_symmetry.space_group_name_H-M   'P 1'
#
loop_
_entity.id
_entity.type
_entity.pdbx_description
1 polymer ?
#
loop_
_entity_poly.entity_id
_entity_poly.type
_entity_poly.pdbx_seq_one_letter_code
_entity_poly.pdbx_strand_id
1 'polypeptide(L)'
;DADDRILDIVKEVLIQTHSAVIYDGWITLEHWYDNKFNVRGFLVVLAANVVMFTSLGAAITVATRTYQAIVATTTLSNKNITIQHTLLKAVYAQAIVPVFCVYLPYFLLLTCPFLKIPVFSLADNFSLLISIFPGWDALVIILLVKDYRIGLARMFGFSKPQKIVVLHHTQFTTSIQSTVI
;
A
#
# COMPACT_ATOMS: atom_id res chain seq x y z
N ASP A 1 3.80 -23.37 36.85
CA ASP A 1 3.28 -23.31 38.24
C ASP A 1 3.90 -22.22 39.14
N ALA A 2 5.13 -21.76 38.91
CA ALA A 2 5.65 -20.52 39.52
C ALA A 2 5.86 -19.41 38.48
N ASP A 3 6.35 -19.77 37.29
CA ASP A 3 6.59 -18.82 36.20
C ASP A 3 5.29 -18.26 35.60
N ASP A 4 4.22 -19.06 35.50
CA ASP A 4 2.90 -18.59 35.06
C ASP A 4 2.34 -17.49 35.97
N ARG A 5 2.55 -17.64 37.29
CA ARG A 5 2.15 -16.63 38.28
C ARG A 5 2.94 -15.33 38.13
N ILE A 6 4.23 -15.42 37.81
CA ILE A 6 5.07 -14.24 37.59
C ILE A 6 4.64 -13.52 36.32
N LEU A 7 4.32 -14.26 35.26
CA LEU A 7 3.79 -13.70 34.02
C LEU A 7 2.44 -12.99 34.24
N ASP A 8 1.54 -13.55 35.04
CA ASP A 8 0.28 -12.91 35.37
C ASP A 8 0.48 -11.63 36.20
N ILE A 9 1.40 -11.64 37.16
CA ILE A 9 1.75 -10.46 37.97
C ILE A 9 2.39 -9.37 37.08
N VAL A 10 3.28 -9.74 36.17
CA VAL A 10 3.91 -8.79 35.23
C VAL A 10 2.88 -8.21 34.27
N LYS A 11 1.92 -9.01 33.79
CA LYS A 11 0.79 -8.54 32.98
C LYS A 11 -0.10 -7.56 33.74
N GLU A 12 -0.44 -7.86 35.01
CA GLU A 12 -1.20 -6.95 35.86
C GLU A 12 -0.47 -5.62 36.09
N VAL A 13 0.84 -5.68 36.38
CA VAL A 13 1.67 -4.47 36.62
C VAL A 13 1.81 -3.62 35.35
N LEU A 14 1.93 -4.24 34.17
CA LEU A 14 1.96 -3.55 32.88
C LEU A 14 0.63 -2.85 32.56
N ILE A 15 -0.49 -3.54 32.81
CA ILE A 15 -1.85 -2.99 32.63
C ILE A 15 -2.06 -1.79 33.57
N GLN A 16 -1.61 -1.89 34.82
CA GLN A 16 -1.71 -0.79 35.80
C GLN A 16 -0.81 0.40 35.47
N THR A 17 0.40 0.16 34.97
CA THR A 17 1.40 1.22 34.77
C THR A 17 1.20 1.95 33.43
N HIS A 18 0.73 1.26 32.40
CA HIS A 18 0.64 1.80 31.03
C HIS A 18 -0.79 1.96 30.49
N SER A 19 -1.83 1.61 31.25
CA SER A 19 -3.26 1.73 30.83
C SER A 19 -3.56 1.17 29.44
N ALA A 20 -2.75 0.22 28.97
CA ALA A 20 -2.90 -0.43 27.69
C ALA A 20 -3.28 -1.88 27.96
N VAL A 21 -4.55 -2.21 27.70
CA VAL A 21 -5.01 -3.60 27.72
C VAL A 21 -4.29 -4.28 26.55
N ILE A 22 -3.33 -5.15 26.85
CA ILE A 22 -2.70 -5.99 25.82
C ILE A 22 -3.74 -7.02 25.40
N TYR A 23 -4.64 -6.60 24.50
CA TYR A 23 -5.41 -7.52 23.69
C TYR A 23 -4.43 -8.33 22.86
N ASP A 24 -4.66 -9.64 22.78
CA ASP A 24 -3.96 -10.71 22.05
C ASP A 24 -3.27 -10.40 20.70
N GLY A 25 -3.41 -9.20 20.12
CA GLY A 25 -2.84 -8.79 18.84
C GLY A 25 -1.31 -8.86 18.74
N TRP A 26 -0.59 -8.88 19.87
CA TRP A 26 0.87 -9.09 19.92
C TRP A 26 1.29 -10.45 20.49
N ILE A 27 0.36 -11.36 20.81
CA ILE A 27 0.70 -12.70 21.34
C ILE A 27 1.36 -13.60 20.28
N THR A 28 1.21 -13.30 18.98
CA THR A 28 2.06 -13.93 17.94
C THR A 28 3.54 -13.57 18.07
N LEU A 29 3.87 -12.49 18.80
CA LEU A 29 5.22 -12.05 19.12
C LEU A 29 5.77 -12.71 20.40
N GLU A 30 4.96 -13.49 21.12
CA GLU A 30 5.38 -14.38 22.21
C GLU A 30 5.59 -15.82 21.69
N HIS A 31 6.52 -16.03 20.75
CA HIS A 31 6.89 -17.38 20.26
C HIS A 31 7.67 -18.22 21.28
N TRP A 32 7.99 -17.65 22.44
CA TRP A 32 8.77 -18.29 23.50
C TRP A 32 8.06 -18.18 24.86
N TYR A 33 6.79 -18.61 24.91
CA TYR A 33 6.15 -18.85 26.20
C TYR A 33 6.71 -20.16 26.76
N ASP A 34 7.44 -20.09 27.87
CA ASP A 34 7.82 -21.24 28.70
C ASP A 34 8.79 -22.26 28.04
N ASN A 35 9.78 -21.78 27.27
CA ASN A 35 10.80 -22.62 26.60
C ASN A 35 10.26 -23.63 25.57
N LYS A 36 8.99 -23.50 25.16
CA LYS A 36 8.35 -24.33 24.15
C LYS A 36 8.05 -23.50 22.91
N PHE A 37 8.50 -24.01 21.76
CA PHE A 37 8.27 -23.37 20.48
C PHE A 37 6.77 -23.33 20.15
N ASN A 38 6.21 -22.13 20.01
CA ASN A 38 4.80 -21.96 19.66
C ASN A 38 4.58 -22.24 18.16
N VAL A 39 4.32 -23.51 17.83
CA VAL A 39 4.05 -23.98 16.46
C VAL A 39 2.89 -23.22 15.81
N ARG A 40 1.86 -22.85 16.59
CA ARG A 40 0.71 -22.09 16.09
C ARG A 40 1.11 -20.68 15.65
N GLY A 41 1.90 -19.98 16.44
CA GLY A 41 2.44 -18.66 16.08
C GLY A 41 3.31 -18.72 14.83
N PHE A 42 4.19 -19.73 14.74
CA PHE A 42 5.00 -19.98 13.55
C PHE A 42 4.16 -20.24 12.28
N LEU A 43 3.11 -21.06 12.38
CA LEU A 43 2.20 -21.32 11.25
C LEU A 43 1.46 -20.06 10.79
N VAL A 44 1.01 -19.20 11.71
CA VAL A 44 0.37 -17.92 11.39
C VAL A 44 1.34 -17.00 10.67
N VAL A 45 2.58 -16.87 11.17
CA VAL A 45 3.63 -16.07 10.52
C VAL A 45 3.98 -16.62 9.14
N LEU A 46 4.09 -17.94 8.99
CA LEU A 46 4.36 -18.58 7.71
C LEU A 46 3.23 -18.30 6.71
N ALA A 47 1.97 -18.47 7.12
CA ALA A 47 0.81 -18.18 6.29
C ALA A 47 0.75 -16.71 5.87
N ALA A 48 1.00 -15.77 6.80
CA ALA A 48 1.04 -14.35 6.52
C ALA A 48 2.13 -13.97 5.49
N ASN A 49 3.33 -14.57 5.62
CA ASN A 49 4.40 -14.39 4.64
C ASN A 49 4.01 -14.93 3.26
N VAL A 50 3.38 -16.10 3.17
CA VAL A 50 2.91 -16.67 1.90
C VAL A 50 1.90 -15.73 1.23
N VAL A 51 0.92 -15.20 1.98
CA VAL A 51 -0.05 -14.23 1.47
C VAL A 51 0.63 -12.95 0.99
N MET A 52 1.63 -12.46 1.72
CA MET A 52 2.37 -11.25 1.34
C MET A 52 3.19 -11.45 0.05
N PHE A 53 3.96 -12.54 -0.06
CA PHE A 53 4.74 -12.81 -1.28
C PHE A 53 3.86 -13.10 -2.50
N THR A 54 2.75 -13.81 -2.31
CA THR A 54 1.81 -14.10 -3.41
C THR A 54 1.11 -12.83 -3.90
N SER A 55 0.69 -11.93 -3.00
CA SER A 55 0.08 -10.66 -3.39
C SER A 55 1.05 -9.74 -4.13
N LEU A 56 2.30 -9.63 -3.66
CA LEU A 56 3.35 -8.88 -4.35
C LEU A 56 3.67 -9.49 -5.73
N GLY A 57 3.79 -10.82 -5.81
CA GLY A 57 4.04 -11.53 -7.07
C GLY A 57 2.91 -11.34 -8.08
N ALA A 58 1.66 -11.36 -7.65
CA ALA A 58 0.50 -11.08 -8.49
C ALA A 58 0.53 -9.64 -9.02
N ALA A 59 0.82 -8.66 -8.15
CA ALA A 59 0.93 -7.25 -8.54
C ALA A 59 2.02 -7.04 -9.61
N ILE A 60 3.21 -7.62 -9.40
CA ILE A 60 4.31 -7.58 -10.38
C ILE A 60 3.87 -8.21 -11.70
N THR A 61 3.23 -9.39 -11.65
CA THR A 61 2.77 -10.09 -12.85
C THR A 61 1.78 -9.25 -13.66
N VAL A 62 0.80 -8.63 -13.01
CA VAL A 62 -0.18 -7.75 -13.66
C VAL A 62 0.52 -6.52 -14.24
N ALA A 63 1.45 -5.91 -13.52
CA ALA A 63 2.23 -4.76 -14.02
C ALA A 63 3.05 -5.13 -15.27
N THR A 64 3.75 -6.28 -15.25
CA THR A 64 4.53 -6.78 -16.39
C THR A 64 3.65 -7.11 -17.59
N ARG A 65 2.52 -7.78 -17.38
CA ARG A 65 1.55 -8.10 -18.45
C ARG A 65 0.99 -6.83 -19.07
N THR A 66 0.69 -5.83 -18.25
CA THR A 66 0.22 -4.52 -18.71
C THR A 66 1.28 -3.82 -19.54
N TYR A 67 2.54 -3.79 -19.08
CA TYR A 67 3.66 -3.22 -19.84
C TYR A 67 3.83 -3.91 -21.20
N GLN A 68 3.82 -5.25 -21.22
CA GLN A 68 3.94 -6.02 -22.46
C GLN A 68 2.77 -5.74 -23.42
N ALA A 69 1.54 -5.64 -22.92
CA ALA A 69 0.38 -5.30 -23.73
C ALA A 69 0.49 -3.90 -24.35
N ILE A 70 0.98 -2.91 -23.60
CA ILE A 70 1.19 -1.54 -24.10
C ILE A 70 2.23 -1.54 -25.24
N VAL A 71 3.35 -2.24 -25.06
CA VAL A 71 4.43 -2.31 -26.06
C VAL A 71 4.02 -3.10 -27.30
N ALA A 72 3.26 -4.18 -27.14
CA ALA A 72 2.81 -5.02 -28.25
C ALA A 72 1.69 -4.36 -29.09
N THR A 73 1.01 -3.34 -28.56
CA THR A 73 -0.12 -2.72 -29.25
C THR A 73 0.35 -1.62 -30.20
N THR A 74 0.39 -1.93 -31.51
CA THR A 74 0.75 -0.98 -32.58
C THR A 74 -0.41 -0.10 -33.06
N THR A 75 -1.63 -0.36 -32.60
CA THR A 75 -2.86 0.32 -33.03
C THR A 75 -3.24 1.53 -32.18
N LEU A 76 -2.49 1.82 -31.10
CA LEU A 76 -2.79 2.94 -30.22
C LEU A 76 -2.23 4.25 -30.79
N SER A 77 -3.07 5.30 -30.77
CA SER A 77 -2.61 6.66 -31.01
C SER A 77 -1.51 7.05 -30.00
N ASN A 78 -0.50 7.81 -30.43
CA ASN A 78 0.59 8.32 -29.57
C ASN A 78 0.09 8.96 -28.27
N LYS A 79 -1.11 9.57 -28.28
CA LYS A 79 -1.75 10.13 -27.10
C LYS A 79 -2.12 9.06 -26.06
N ASN A 80 -2.70 7.94 -26.49
CA ASN A 80 -3.12 6.85 -25.60
C ASN A 80 -1.93 6.10 -25.02
N ILE A 81 -0.86 5.91 -25.80
CA ILE A 81 0.40 5.32 -25.34
C ILE A 81 1.00 6.16 -24.20
N THR A 82 1.02 7.48 -24.35
CA THR A 82 1.57 8.39 -23.33
C THR A 82 0.77 8.34 -22.03
N ILE A 83 -0.56 8.25 -22.12
CA ILE A 83 -1.44 8.10 -20.95
C ILE A 83 -1.19 6.75 -20.26
N GLN A 84 -1.13 5.65 -21.02
CA GLN A 84 -0.88 4.31 -20.47
C GLN A 84 0.49 4.21 -19.80
N HIS A 85 1.54 4.79 -20.38
CA HIS A 85 2.87 4.85 -19.74
C HIS A 85 2.85 5.66 -18.44
N THR A 86 2.12 6.78 -18.42
CA THR A 86 1.99 7.62 -17.22
C THR A 86 1.25 6.87 -16.11
N LEU A 87 0.17 6.17 -16.46
CA LEU A 87 -0.59 5.33 -15.53
C LEU A 87 0.27 4.19 -15.01
N LEU A 88 1.00 3.50 -15.89
CA LEU A 88 1.88 2.41 -15.48
C LEU A 88 2.98 2.90 -14.53
N LYS A 89 3.62 4.04 -14.83
CA LYS A 89 4.59 4.68 -13.93
C LYS A 89 3.97 5.03 -12.58
N ALA A 90 2.72 5.49 -12.58
CA ALA A 90 1.98 5.77 -11.35
C ALA A 90 1.71 4.51 -10.53
N VAL A 91 1.29 3.43 -11.17
CA VAL A 91 1.09 2.13 -10.51
C VAL A 91 2.40 1.61 -9.90
N TYR A 92 3.53 1.73 -10.60
CA TYR A 92 4.83 1.36 -10.03
C TYR A 92 5.21 2.21 -8.81
N ALA A 93 5.04 3.53 -8.89
CA ALA A 93 5.32 4.43 -7.77
C ALA A 93 4.40 4.15 -6.58
N GLN A 94 3.12 3.90 -6.85
CA GLN A 94 2.11 3.57 -5.85
C GLN A 94 2.41 2.23 -5.18
N ALA A 95 2.87 1.23 -5.92
CA ALA A 95 3.24 -0.08 -5.38
C ALA A 95 4.45 -0.02 -4.44
N ILE A 96 5.33 0.97 -4.59
CA ILE A 96 6.51 1.15 -3.72
C ILE A 96 6.11 1.66 -2.33
N VAL A 97 5.07 2.50 -2.24
CA VAL A 97 4.62 3.11 -0.98
C VAL A 97 4.24 2.06 0.09
N PRO A 98 3.31 1.11 -0.16
CA PRO A 98 2.95 0.10 0.83
C PRO A 98 4.10 -0.89 1.08
N VAL A 99 5.05 -1.06 0.15
CA VAL A 99 6.26 -1.87 0.40
C VAL A 99 7.05 -1.30 1.56
N PHE A 100 7.28 0.00 1.60
CA PHE A 100 8.04 0.63 2.69
C PHE A 100 7.19 0.92 3.93
N CYS A 101 5.93 1.33 3.77
CA CYS A 101 5.08 1.71 4.90
C CYS A 101 4.41 0.51 5.60
N VAL A 102 4.21 -0.61 4.89
CA VAL A 102 3.41 -1.74 5.39
C VAL A 102 4.18 -3.06 5.29
N TYR A 103 4.57 -3.51 4.10
CA TYR A 103 5.13 -4.86 3.92
C TYR A 103 6.48 -5.04 4.61
N LEU A 104 7.41 -4.09 4.47
CA LEU A 104 8.72 -4.15 5.12
C LEU A 104 8.61 -4.10 6.66
N PRO A 105 7.94 -3.12 7.29
CA PRO A 105 7.83 -3.09 8.74
C PRO A 105 7.06 -4.30 9.29
N TYR A 106 6.03 -4.77 8.57
CA TYR A 106 5.31 -5.99 8.93
C TYR A 106 6.19 -7.23 8.87
N PHE A 107 6.97 -7.40 7.80
CA PHE A 107 7.93 -8.51 7.67
C PHE A 107 8.96 -8.52 8.81
N LEU A 108 9.51 -7.35 9.15
CA LEU A 108 10.46 -7.20 10.26
C LEU A 108 9.80 -7.52 11.60
N LEU A 109 8.58 -7.02 11.85
CA LEU A 109 7.82 -7.33 13.06
C LEU A 109 7.50 -8.80 13.20
N LEU A 110 7.26 -9.50 12.10
CA LEU A 110 7.00 -10.94 12.14
C LEU A 110 8.28 -11.78 12.24
N THR A 111 9.42 -11.33 11.71
CA THR A 111 10.63 -12.16 11.57
C THR A 111 11.68 -11.88 12.65
N CYS A 112 11.92 -10.60 12.99
CA CYS A 112 12.88 -10.19 14.02
C CYS A 112 12.67 -10.90 15.37
N PRO A 113 11.43 -11.11 15.82
CA PRO A 113 11.19 -11.77 17.09
C PRO A 113 11.56 -13.28 17.09
N PHE A 114 11.50 -13.98 15.94
CA PHE A 114 12.06 -15.34 15.80
C PHE A 114 13.60 -15.34 15.79
N LEU A 115 14.22 -14.25 15.31
CA LEU A 115 15.67 -14.06 15.31
C LEU A 115 16.21 -13.50 16.64
N LYS A 116 15.35 -13.32 17.64
CA LYS A 116 15.67 -12.68 18.94
C LYS A 116 16.21 -11.25 18.80
N ILE A 117 15.83 -10.54 17.74
CA ILE A 117 16.19 -9.13 17.51
C ILE A 117 15.13 -8.23 18.15
N PRO A 118 15.50 -7.28 19.02
CA PRO A 118 14.55 -6.36 19.63
C PRO A 118 13.99 -5.37 18.60
N VAL A 119 12.66 -5.30 18.47
CA VAL A 119 11.95 -4.44 17.49
C VAL A 119 10.91 -3.52 18.14
N PHE A 120 11.04 -3.22 19.43
CA PHE A 120 10.07 -2.43 20.21
C PHE A 120 9.69 -1.09 19.57
N SER A 121 10.67 -0.31 19.12
CA SER A 121 10.42 0.98 18.45
C SER A 121 9.64 0.85 17.13
N LEU A 122 9.83 -0.25 16.39
CA LEU A 122 9.09 -0.48 15.16
C LEU A 122 7.65 -0.90 15.44
N ALA A 123 7.42 -1.69 16.50
CA ALA A 123 6.09 -2.14 16.92
C ALA A 123 5.21 -0.96 17.34
N ASP A 124 5.76 -0.03 18.11
CA ASP A 124 5.03 1.15 18.58
C ASP A 124 4.63 2.10 17.43
N ASN A 125 5.51 2.24 16.43
CA ASN A 125 5.28 3.13 15.29
C ASN A 125 4.51 2.49 14.14
N PHE A 126 4.31 1.16 14.15
CA PHE A 126 3.68 0.45 13.04
C PHE A 126 2.23 0.87 12.80
N SER A 127 1.46 1.08 13.87
CA SER A 127 0.07 1.56 13.78
C SER A 127 -0.01 2.94 13.11
N LEU A 128 0.96 3.82 13.40
CA LEU A 128 1.06 5.13 12.77
C LEU A 128 1.43 5.01 11.29
N LEU A 129 2.40 4.16 10.93
CA LEU A 129 2.78 3.91 9.54
C LEU A 129 1.59 3.40 8.70
N ILE A 130 0.79 2.49 9.26
CA ILE A 130 -0.45 2.02 8.62
C ILE A 130 -1.46 3.18 8.53
N SER A 131 -1.65 3.96 9.58
CA SER A 131 -2.68 5.01 9.57
C SER A 131 -2.41 6.10 8.53
N ILE A 132 -1.15 6.38 8.23
CA ILE A 132 -0.75 7.42 7.26
C ILE A 132 -0.61 6.85 5.83
N PHE A 133 -0.47 5.53 5.64
CA PHE A 133 -0.29 4.92 4.31
C PHE A 133 -1.32 5.40 3.28
N PRO A 134 -2.64 5.48 3.57
CA PRO A 134 -3.63 5.86 2.56
C PRO A 134 -3.44 7.30 2.09
N GLY A 135 -3.03 8.19 3.00
CA GLY A 135 -2.75 9.58 2.69
C GLY A 135 -1.52 9.73 1.79
N TRP A 136 -0.45 8.99 2.08
CA TRP A 136 0.75 8.97 1.24
C TRP A 136 0.49 8.37 -0.14
N ASP A 137 -0.28 7.28 -0.20
CA ASP A 137 -0.69 6.62 -1.45
C ASP A 137 -1.47 7.57 -2.36
N ALA A 138 -2.46 8.28 -1.78
CA ALA A 138 -3.25 9.30 -2.46
C ALA A 138 -2.40 10.49 -2.93
N LEU A 139 -1.44 10.94 -2.13
CA LEU A 139 -0.55 12.04 -2.49
C LEU A 139 0.33 11.67 -3.70
N VAL A 140 0.89 10.46 -3.71
CA VAL A 140 1.75 9.99 -4.79
C VAL A 140 1.00 9.92 -6.12
N ILE A 141 -0.21 9.35 -6.14
CA ILE A 141 -1.01 9.25 -7.38
C ILE A 141 -1.42 10.63 -7.90
N ILE A 142 -1.81 11.55 -7.02
CA ILE A 142 -2.18 12.93 -7.37
C ILE A 142 -0.99 13.68 -7.98
N LEU A 143 0.22 13.53 -7.42
CA LEU A 143 1.41 14.22 -7.91
C LEU A 143 1.93 13.65 -9.24
N LEU A 144 1.83 12.33 -9.44
CA LEU A 144 2.40 11.66 -10.62
C LEU A 144 1.52 11.79 -11.88
N VAL A 145 0.19 11.74 -11.73
CA VAL A 145 -0.72 11.75 -12.87
C VAL A 145 -1.19 13.18 -13.14
N LYS A 146 -0.83 13.69 -14.32
CA LYS A 146 -1.14 15.05 -14.74
C LYS A 146 -2.64 15.37 -14.65
N ASP A 147 -3.50 14.43 -15.01
CA ASP A 147 -4.95 14.63 -15.01
C ASP A 147 -5.51 14.79 -13.58
N TYR A 148 -4.96 14.09 -12.58
CA TYR A 148 -5.32 14.30 -11.18
C TYR A 148 -4.91 15.67 -10.67
N ARG A 149 -3.72 16.18 -11.05
CA ARG A 149 -3.30 17.56 -10.70
C ARG A 149 -4.21 18.61 -11.30
N ILE A 150 -4.64 18.41 -12.55
CA ILE A 150 -5.58 19.32 -13.23
C ILE A 150 -6.94 19.27 -12.52
N GLY A 151 -7.42 18.08 -12.16
CA GLY A 151 -8.63 17.92 -11.35
C GLY A 151 -8.56 18.65 -10.02
N LEU A 152 -7.45 18.49 -9.29
CA LEU A 152 -7.22 19.17 -8.01
C LEU A 152 -7.18 20.70 -8.18
N ALA A 153 -6.45 21.19 -9.18
CA ALA A 153 -6.40 22.62 -9.48
C ALA A 153 -7.77 23.19 -9.89
N ARG A 154 -8.66 22.38 -10.49
CA ARG A 154 -10.06 22.78 -10.77
C ARG A 154 -10.90 22.85 -9.51
N MET A 155 -10.76 21.88 -8.60
CA MET A 155 -11.48 21.89 -7.32
C MET A 155 -11.13 23.14 -6.50
N PHE A 156 -9.90 23.63 -6.59
CA PHE A 156 -9.46 24.86 -5.94
C PHE A 156 -9.61 26.14 -6.80
N GLY A 157 -10.23 26.07 -7.98
CA GLY A 157 -10.53 27.24 -8.81
C GLY A 157 -9.33 27.85 -9.58
N PHE A 158 -8.19 27.15 -9.63
CA PHE A 158 -6.95 27.65 -10.25
C PHE A 158 -6.79 27.31 -11.75
N SER A 159 -7.81 26.75 -12.42
CA SER A 159 -7.67 26.20 -13.77
C SER A 159 -8.34 27.03 -14.87
N LYS A 160 -7.62 27.17 -16.00
CA LYS A 160 -8.15 27.75 -17.24
C LYS A 160 -9.23 26.84 -17.87
N PRO A 161 -10.25 27.41 -18.53
CA PRO A 161 -11.31 26.64 -19.18
C PRO A 161 -10.74 25.69 -20.24
N GLN A 162 -11.21 24.44 -20.24
CA GLN A 162 -10.83 23.46 -21.28
C GLN A 162 -11.71 23.66 -22.51
N LYS A 163 -11.09 23.75 -23.68
CA LYS A 163 -11.80 23.60 -24.95
C LYS A 163 -12.25 22.15 -25.10
N ILE A 164 -13.53 21.89 -24.87
CA ILE A 164 -14.16 20.64 -25.27
C ILE A 164 -14.29 20.71 -26.80
N VAL A 165 -13.49 19.92 -27.51
CA VAL A 165 -13.67 19.73 -28.95
C VAL A 165 -14.74 18.65 -29.12
N VAL A 166 -15.98 19.08 -29.34
CA VAL A 166 -17.07 18.18 -29.70
C VAL A 166 -16.85 17.78 -31.16
N LEU A 167 -16.42 16.54 -31.38
CA LEU A 167 -16.23 16.00 -32.73
C LEU A 167 -17.58 15.47 -33.22
N HIS A 168 -18.29 16.25 -34.03
CA HIS A 168 -19.55 15.80 -34.63
C HIS A 168 -19.23 14.87 -35.81
N HIS A 169 -19.52 13.57 -35.65
CA HIS A 169 -19.43 12.62 -36.76
C HIS A 169 -20.69 12.74 -37.64
N THR A 170 -20.67 13.64 -38.61
CA THR A 170 -21.65 13.68 -39.71
C THR A 170 -21.03 13.02 -40.95
N GLN A 171 -21.77 12.12 -41.61
CA GLN A 171 -21.26 11.13 -42.57
C GLN A 171 -20.52 11.66 -43.82
N PHE A 172 -20.42 12.97 -44.02
CA PHE A 172 -19.73 13.55 -45.17
C PHE A 172 -18.72 14.69 -44.88
N THR A 173 -18.61 15.21 -43.65
CA THR A 173 -17.59 16.23 -43.29
C THR A 173 -17.23 16.19 -41.80
N THR A 174 -15.94 16.34 -41.48
CA THR A 174 -15.45 16.58 -40.11
C THR A 174 -15.27 18.08 -39.92
N SER A 175 -16.17 18.73 -39.19
CA SER A 175 -16.00 20.13 -38.77
C SER A 175 -15.48 20.19 -37.33
N ILE A 176 -14.41 20.96 -37.11
CA ILE A 176 -13.87 21.20 -35.77
C ILE A 176 -14.47 22.51 -35.26
N GLN A 177 -15.46 22.44 -34.37
CA GLN A 177 -15.86 23.59 -33.55
C GLN A 177 -15.22 23.50 -32.17
N SER A 178 -14.48 24.55 -31.80
CA SER A 178 -13.92 24.71 -30.47
C SER A 178 -14.82 25.63 -29.65
N THR A 179 -15.58 25.07 -28.71
CA THR A 179 -16.36 25.89 -27.76
C THR A 179 -15.56 26.05 -26.47
N VAL A 180 -15.48 27.29 -25.99
CA VAL A 180 -14.90 27.64 -24.68
C VAL A 180 -16.06 27.85 -23.72
N ILE A 181 -16.09 27.09 -22.62
CA ILE A 181 -16.99 27.31 -21.47
C ILE A 181 -16.10 27.68 -20.29
#